data_AF-A0A350YUV3-F1
#
_entry.id   AF-A0A350YUV3-F1
#
_cell.length_a   1.000
_cell.length_b   1.000
_cell.length_c   1.000
_cell.angle_alpha   90.00
_cell.angle_beta   90.00
_cell.angle_gamma   90.00
#
_symmetry.space_group_name_H-M   'P 1'
#
loop_
_entity.id
_entity.type
_entity.pdbx_description
1 polymer ?
#
loop_
_entity_poly.entity_id
_entity_poly.type
_entity_poly.pdbx_seq_one_letter_code
_entity_poly.pdbx_strand_id
1 'polypeptide(L)'
;MQRFIPFFTFFFSLLLTSCYSSSYQKTDEGITVTVKKNSSNEKHHIRLQVVNDRIIHVSVTPEEDFSTEKSLITVPDLKYSGKFEVSEDARFVILTTCAVDVKVNKESGEVAFFDKKGNAILRENEGGGKSFIPIEVEGTKGYTLRLVFDSPDNEAFYGLGQHQSDEFNYKGKNESMFQYNTKVSIPFIDSSRNYGILWDNYSLSKFGDPHDYAQLDQFKLFDKNGDEGALTATYTNKQTGETIERQESIINYENLELIKNFPEGFSLNGAQVNWEGEMEAQKDGIHRFLLHYAGYTTIKVNNKEVVKERWRTAWNPNDYKFSLNMKAGVRVPLKIEWEPDGDVSYISLKVLDPLPETDQNKLSFWSEMGNEIDYYFIFGDDMDEVISGYRTVTGKSQVMPKWAMGFWQS
;
A
#
# COMPACT_ATOMS: atom_id res chain seq x y z
N MET A 1 -95.91 -13.72 -2.08
CA MET A 1 -95.09 -12.48 -2.06
C MET A 1 -93.77 -12.79 -1.37
N GLN A 2 -92.74 -13.08 -2.16
CA GLN A 2 -91.38 -13.38 -1.71
C GLN A 2 -90.68 -12.08 -1.27
N ARG A 3 -89.99 -12.12 -0.13
CA ARG A 3 -89.14 -11.03 0.37
C ARG A 3 -87.74 -11.13 -0.25
N PHE A 4 -87.32 -10.07 -0.93
CA PHE A 4 -85.96 -9.89 -1.46
C PHE A 4 -85.00 -9.50 -0.32
N ILE A 5 -83.84 -10.16 -0.27
CA ILE A 5 -82.68 -9.80 0.56
C ILE A 5 -81.60 -9.28 -0.39
N PRO A 6 -81.01 -8.09 -0.18
CA PRO A 6 -79.92 -7.61 -1.02
C PRO A 6 -78.58 -8.24 -0.57
N PHE A 7 -77.90 -8.91 -1.49
CA PHE A 7 -76.50 -9.32 -1.33
C PHE A 7 -75.60 -8.10 -1.55
N PHE A 8 -74.87 -7.68 -0.52
CA PHE A 8 -73.77 -6.73 -0.63
C PHE A 8 -72.48 -7.49 -0.98
N THR A 9 -72.00 -7.34 -2.21
CA THR A 9 -70.72 -7.92 -2.65
C THR A 9 -69.59 -7.01 -2.18
N PHE A 10 -68.83 -7.44 -1.17
CA PHE A 10 -67.63 -6.75 -0.69
C PHE A 10 -66.47 -7.05 -1.66
N PHE A 11 -66.03 -6.05 -2.42
CA PHE A 11 -64.86 -6.16 -3.29
C PHE A 11 -63.61 -5.99 -2.43
N PHE A 12 -62.94 -7.09 -2.09
CA PHE A 12 -61.67 -7.06 -1.34
C PHE A 12 -60.53 -6.78 -2.33
N SER A 13 -60.08 -5.53 -2.39
CA SER A 13 -58.88 -5.15 -3.14
C SER A 13 -57.64 -5.71 -2.43
N LEU A 14 -57.09 -6.81 -2.94
CA LEU A 14 -55.77 -7.32 -2.54
C LEU A 14 -54.70 -6.29 -2.94
N LEU A 15 -54.21 -5.52 -1.97
CA LEU A 15 -52.95 -4.79 -2.10
C LEU A 15 -51.82 -5.83 -2.10
N LEU A 16 -51.32 -6.17 -3.28
CA LEU A 16 -50.07 -6.90 -3.45
C LEU A 16 -48.91 -5.96 -3.06
N THR A 17 -48.56 -5.91 -1.78
CA THR A 17 -47.27 -5.41 -1.36
C THR A 17 -46.23 -6.45 -1.77
N SER A 18 -45.54 -6.25 -2.90
CA SER A 18 -44.34 -7.04 -3.16
C SER A 18 -43.32 -6.66 -2.08
N CYS A 19 -42.98 -7.58 -1.19
CA CYS A 19 -41.79 -7.47 -0.37
C CYS A 19 -40.59 -7.43 -1.34
N TYR A 20 -40.20 -6.24 -1.77
CA TYR A 20 -38.85 -6.03 -2.27
C TYR A 20 -37.94 -6.28 -1.08
N SER A 21 -37.25 -7.41 -1.07
CA SER A 21 -36.10 -7.60 -0.19
C SER A 21 -35.08 -6.55 -0.62
N SER A 22 -34.79 -5.57 0.24
CA SER A 22 -33.76 -4.58 -0.03
C SER A 22 -32.43 -5.29 -0.31
N SER A 23 -31.64 -4.73 -1.22
CA SER A 23 -30.31 -5.28 -1.56
C SER A 23 -29.25 -5.04 -0.46
N TYR A 24 -29.65 -4.42 0.64
CA TYR A 24 -28.83 -4.08 1.79
C TYR A 24 -29.58 -4.33 3.10
N GLN A 25 -28.82 -4.47 4.18
CA GLN A 25 -29.29 -4.44 5.55
C GLN A 25 -28.91 -3.09 6.17
N LYS A 26 -29.86 -2.41 6.82
CA LYS A 26 -29.64 -1.13 7.50
C LYS A 26 -29.55 -1.33 9.00
N THR A 27 -28.61 -0.63 9.63
CA THR A 27 -28.51 -0.49 11.09
C THR A 27 -28.61 0.99 11.47
N ASP A 28 -28.56 1.30 12.77
CA ASP A 28 -28.49 2.70 13.24
C ASP A 28 -27.14 3.35 12.92
N GLU A 29 -26.11 2.55 12.65
CA GLU A 29 -24.73 3.00 12.41
C GLU A 29 -24.37 3.06 10.92
N GLY A 30 -25.15 2.39 10.05
CA GLY A 30 -24.80 2.30 8.64
C GLY A 30 -25.59 1.26 7.84
N ILE A 31 -24.91 0.67 6.85
CA ILE A 31 -25.46 -0.39 5.99
C ILE A 31 -24.48 -1.53 5.75
N THR A 32 -25.01 -2.70 5.43
CA THR A 32 -24.28 -3.84 4.88
C THR A 32 -24.87 -4.24 3.54
N VAL A 33 -24.03 -4.37 2.51
CA VAL A 33 -24.38 -4.85 1.18
C VAL A 33 -23.68 -6.19 0.95
N THR A 34 -24.43 -7.21 0.54
CA THR A 34 -23.86 -8.53 0.22
C THR A 34 -23.86 -8.73 -1.29
N VAL A 35 -22.69 -8.95 -1.85
CA VAL A 35 -22.49 -9.14 -3.29
C VAL A 35 -22.03 -10.56 -3.56
N LYS A 36 -22.65 -11.22 -4.54
CA LYS A 36 -22.23 -12.53 -5.04
C LYS A 36 -21.40 -12.34 -6.29
N LYS A 37 -20.13 -12.71 -6.26
CA LYS A 37 -19.26 -12.53 -7.43
C LYS A 37 -19.61 -13.57 -8.48
N ASN A 38 -20.20 -13.12 -9.60
CA ASN A 38 -20.58 -13.98 -10.72
C ASN A 38 -19.35 -14.81 -11.17
N SER A 39 -19.50 -16.13 -11.24
CA SER A 39 -18.49 -17.20 -11.53
C SER A 39 -17.74 -17.84 -10.34
N SER A 40 -17.93 -17.37 -9.11
CA SER A 40 -17.42 -18.04 -7.90
C SER A 40 -18.54 -18.17 -6.84
N ASN A 41 -18.45 -19.15 -5.94
CA ASN A 41 -19.32 -19.20 -4.75
C ASN A 41 -18.90 -18.16 -3.67
N GLU A 42 -17.94 -17.28 -3.99
CA GLU A 42 -17.43 -16.25 -3.08
C GLU A 42 -18.45 -15.11 -2.95
N LYS A 43 -18.80 -14.80 -1.70
CA LYS A 43 -19.63 -13.65 -1.35
C LYS A 43 -18.76 -12.61 -0.68
N HIS A 44 -18.96 -11.34 -0.99
CA HIS A 44 -18.35 -10.25 -0.24
C HIS A 44 -19.43 -9.52 0.54
N HIS A 45 -19.17 -9.32 1.84
CA HIS A 45 -19.99 -8.50 2.71
C HIS A 45 -19.28 -7.15 2.86
N ILE A 46 -19.90 -6.08 2.36
CA ILE A 46 -19.40 -4.70 2.42
C ILE A 46 -20.21 -3.94 3.46
N ARG A 47 -19.58 -3.51 4.55
CA ARG A 47 -20.20 -2.68 5.59
C ARG A 47 -19.69 -1.25 5.49
N LEU A 48 -20.62 -0.30 5.47
CA LEU A 48 -20.35 1.13 5.58
C LEU A 48 -20.93 1.62 6.91
N GLN A 49 -20.08 2.11 7.81
CA GLN A 49 -20.48 2.71 9.09
C GLN A 49 -20.15 4.20 9.11
N VAL A 50 -21.06 5.01 9.64
CA VAL A 50 -21.00 6.47 9.58
C VAL A 50 -20.52 7.04 10.91
N VAL A 51 -19.24 7.40 11.00
CA VAL A 51 -18.68 8.07 12.20
C VAL A 51 -19.31 9.45 12.35
N ASN A 52 -19.28 10.24 11.28
CA ASN A 52 -19.95 11.54 11.16
C ASN A 52 -20.20 11.86 9.67
N ASP A 53 -20.62 13.08 9.36
CA ASP A 53 -20.96 13.46 7.98
C ASP A 53 -19.81 13.32 6.97
N ARG A 54 -18.55 13.30 7.41
CA ARG A 54 -17.34 13.31 6.58
C ARG A 54 -16.46 12.06 6.71
N ILE A 55 -16.77 11.16 7.65
CA ILE A 55 -15.94 10.00 7.96
C ILE A 55 -16.78 8.73 7.84
N ILE A 56 -16.37 7.86 6.92
CA ILE A 56 -17.02 6.59 6.63
C ILE A 56 -16.03 5.47 6.90
N HIS A 57 -16.38 4.58 7.80
CA HIS A 57 -15.66 3.34 8.05
C HIS A 57 -16.17 2.27 7.08
N VAL A 58 -15.25 1.60 6.40
CA VAL A 58 -15.54 0.56 5.42
C VAL A 58 -14.85 -0.72 5.82
N SER A 59 -15.64 -1.77 6.07
CA SER A 59 -15.16 -3.13 6.29
C SER A 59 -15.62 -4.01 5.13
N VAL A 60 -14.75 -4.89 4.62
CA VAL A 60 -15.09 -5.89 3.60
C VAL A 60 -14.51 -7.25 3.94
N THR A 61 -15.36 -8.27 4.00
CA THR A 61 -14.96 -9.65 4.30
C THR A 61 -15.55 -10.65 3.30
N PRO A 62 -14.80 -11.73 2.96
CA PRO A 62 -15.33 -12.88 2.24
C PRO A 62 -16.03 -13.89 3.16
N GLU A 63 -15.95 -13.71 4.48
CA GLU A 63 -16.62 -14.54 5.49
C GLU A 63 -18.10 -14.16 5.64
N GLU A 64 -18.90 -15.04 6.26
CA GLU A 64 -20.32 -14.74 6.54
C GLU A 64 -20.49 -13.62 7.58
N ASP A 65 -19.55 -13.50 8.53
CA ASP A 65 -19.55 -12.52 9.61
C ASP A 65 -18.30 -11.61 9.53
N PHE A 66 -18.47 -10.35 9.91
CA PHE A 66 -17.36 -9.41 10.07
C PHE A 66 -16.51 -9.77 11.30
N SER A 67 -15.24 -9.36 11.27
CA SER A 67 -14.35 -9.50 12.41
C SER A 67 -14.91 -8.78 13.65
N THR A 68 -14.69 -9.39 14.81
CA THR A 68 -15.03 -8.81 16.11
C THR A 68 -13.80 -8.25 16.84
N GLU A 69 -12.63 -8.34 16.21
CA GLU A 69 -11.39 -7.78 16.74
C GLU A 69 -11.50 -6.27 16.86
N LYS A 70 -10.96 -5.74 17.96
CA LYS A 70 -10.97 -4.30 18.19
C LYS A 70 -9.75 -3.68 17.53
N SER A 71 -9.98 -2.55 16.87
CA SER A 71 -8.90 -1.75 16.33
C SER A 71 -7.95 -1.24 17.43
N LEU A 72 -6.65 -1.29 17.17
CA LEU A 72 -5.59 -0.77 18.04
C LEU A 72 -5.31 0.72 17.83
N ILE A 73 -5.79 1.30 16.73
CA ILE A 73 -5.47 2.68 16.32
C ILE A 73 -6.65 3.63 16.46
N THR A 74 -7.86 3.13 16.64
CA THR A 74 -9.06 3.95 16.87
C THR A 74 -9.20 4.31 18.35
N VAL A 75 -9.87 5.43 18.65
CA VAL A 75 -10.22 5.75 20.03
C VAL A 75 -11.22 4.73 20.57
N PRO A 76 -11.09 4.26 21.83
CA PRO A 76 -11.95 3.20 22.38
C PRO A 76 -13.45 3.48 22.34
N ASP A 77 -13.83 4.76 22.38
CA ASP A 77 -15.22 5.23 22.40
C ASP A 77 -15.66 5.86 21.06
N LEU A 78 -15.03 5.50 19.94
CA LEU A 78 -15.40 6.02 18.63
C LEU A 78 -16.90 5.78 18.39
N LYS A 79 -17.64 6.84 18.07
CA LYS A 79 -19.10 6.77 17.88
C LYS A 79 -19.46 6.80 16.41
N TYR A 80 -20.24 5.82 15.98
CA TYR A 80 -20.88 5.77 14.67
C TYR A 80 -22.25 6.45 14.73
N SER A 81 -22.24 7.78 14.85
CA SER A 81 -23.44 8.57 15.16
C SER A 81 -23.83 9.56 14.06
N GLY A 82 -23.16 9.50 12.91
CA GLY A 82 -23.46 10.37 11.78
C GLY A 82 -24.86 10.12 11.24
N LYS A 83 -25.53 11.18 10.82
CA LYS A 83 -26.85 11.05 10.21
C LYS A 83 -26.69 10.65 8.75
N PHE A 84 -27.48 9.66 8.33
CA PHE A 84 -27.45 9.20 6.95
C PHE A 84 -28.82 8.76 6.45
N GLU A 85 -29.00 8.90 5.15
CA GLU A 85 -30.09 8.34 4.39
C GLU A 85 -29.56 7.22 3.50
N VAL A 86 -30.45 6.31 3.11
CA VAL A 86 -30.10 5.23 2.20
C VAL A 86 -31.15 5.17 1.11
N SER A 87 -30.69 5.11 -0.13
CA SER A 87 -31.52 4.84 -1.30
C SER A 87 -30.88 3.74 -2.13
N GLU A 88 -31.64 3.14 -3.04
CA GLU A 88 -31.09 2.22 -4.04
C GLU A 88 -31.68 2.54 -5.42
N ASP A 89 -30.85 2.40 -6.45
CA ASP A 89 -31.28 2.44 -7.85
C ASP A 89 -31.06 1.08 -8.51
N ALA A 90 -31.16 0.98 -9.84
CA ALA A 90 -30.95 -0.29 -10.54
C ALA A 90 -29.54 -0.90 -10.31
N ARG A 91 -28.51 -0.07 -10.13
CA ARG A 91 -27.09 -0.47 -10.07
C ARG A 91 -26.45 -0.31 -8.69
N PHE A 92 -26.89 0.66 -7.90
CA PHE A 92 -26.19 1.05 -6.67
C PHE A 92 -27.10 1.01 -5.44
N VAL A 93 -26.50 0.67 -4.30
CA VAL A 93 -26.96 1.12 -2.99
C VAL A 93 -26.19 2.40 -2.65
N ILE A 94 -26.90 3.43 -2.20
CA ILE A 94 -26.35 4.77 -1.98
C ILE A 94 -26.59 5.16 -0.53
N LEU A 95 -25.52 5.32 0.24
CA LEU A 95 -25.52 5.91 1.57
C LEU A 95 -25.18 7.40 1.45
N THR A 96 -26.02 8.26 1.99
CA THR A 96 -25.90 9.72 1.85
C THR A 96 -25.79 10.37 3.22
N THR A 97 -24.72 11.15 3.43
CA THR A 97 -24.58 12.08 4.56
C THR A 97 -24.78 13.53 4.08
N CYS A 98 -24.63 14.49 4.99
CA CYS A 98 -24.62 15.90 4.63
C CYS A 98 -23.40 16.30 3.76
N ALA A 99 -22.28 15.58 3.80
CA ALA A 99 -21.07 15.96 3.07
C ALA A 99 -20.72 15.02 1.90
N VAL A 100 -21.08 13.74 1.95
CA VAL A 100 -20.67 12.74 0.95
C VAL A 100 -21.81 11.79 0.57
N ASP A 101 -21.74 11.30 -0.67
CA ASP A 101 -22.53 10.18 -1.15
C ASP A 101 -21.61 8.98 -1.41
N VAL A 102 -21.90 7.86 -0.77
CA VAL A 102 -21.15 6.61 -0.91
C VAL A 102 -21.99 5.60 -1.68
N LYS A 103 -21.48 5.16 -2.83
CA LYS A 103 -22.18 4.22 -3.71
C LYS A 103 -21.50 2.86 -3.67
N VAL A 104 -22.27 1.81 -3.41
CA VAL A 104 -21.84 0.42 -3.53
C VAL A 104 -22.50 -0.18 -4.76
N ASN A 105 -21.70 -0.67 -5.71
CA ASN A 105 -22.20 -1.40 -6.88
C ASN A 105 -22.78 -2.75 -6.44
N LYS A 106 -24.04 -3.03 -6.80
CA LYS A 106 -24.75 -4.25 -6.39
C LYS A 106 -24.23 -5.53 -7.06
N GLU A 107 -23.53 -5.41 -8.18
CA GLU A 107 -22.97 -6.54 -8.91
C GLU A 107 -21.49 -6.77 -8.59
N SER A 108 -20.67 -5.71 -8.59
CA SER A 108 -19.22 -5.83 -8.38
C SER A 108 -18.78 -5.62 -6.94
N GLY A 109 -19.61 -5.00 -6.09
CA GLY A 109 -19.24 -4.61 -4.72
C GLY A 109 -18.25 -3.46 -4.65
N GLU A 110 -17.98 -2.79 -5.76
CA GLU A 110 -17.13 -1.59 -5.81
C GLU A 110 -17.73 -0.45 -4.98
N VAL A 111 -16.89 0.20 -4.18
CA VAL A 111 -17.24 1.38 -3.39
C VAL A 111 -16.71 2.64 -4.06
N ALA A 112 -17.55 3.67 -4.16
CA ALA A 112 -17.16 4.97 -4.70
C ALA A 112 -17.76 6.13 -3.87
N PHE A 113 -16.95 7.15 -3.65
CA PHE A 113 -17.24 8.33 -2.84
C PHE A 113 -17.42 9.54 -3.73
N PHE A 114 -18.49 10.31 -3.51
CA PHE A 114 -18.84 11.49 -4.29
C PHE A 114 -19.10 12.68 -3.37
N ASP A 115 -18.77 13.87 -3.85
CA ASP A 115 -19.20 15.10 -3.21
C ASP A 115 -20.71 15.33 -3.45
N LYS A 116 -21.29 16.32 -2.76
CA LYS A 116 -22.72 16.67 -2.92
C LYS A 116 -23.07 17.29 -4.28
N LYS A 117 -22.08 17.57 -5.14
CA LYS A 117 -22.27 18.03 -6.52
C LYS A 117 -22.25 16.85 -7.51
N GLY A 118 -22.01 15.63 -7.04
CA GLY A 118 -21.92 14.42 -7.85
C GLY A 118 -20.55 14.18 -8.48
N ASN A 119 -19.52 14.95 -8.10
CA ASN A 119 -18.15 14.71 -8.56
C ASN A 119 -17.55 13.53 -7.79
N ALA A 120 -16.89 12.61 -8.49
CA ALA A 120 -16.20 11.50 -7.85
C ALA A 120 -14.96 12.01 -7.08
N ILE A 121 -14.91 11.71 -5.79
CA ILE A 121 -13.75 11.98 -4.93
C ILE A 121 -12.76 10.81 -5.08
N LEU A 122 -13.22 9.60 -4.76
CA LEU A 122 -12.46 8.36 -4.78
C LEU A 122 -13.32 7.23 -5.33
N ARG A 123 -12.77 6.34 -6.16
CA ARG A 123 -13.49 5.18 -6.70
C ARG A 123 -12.60 3.96 -6.61
N GLU A 124 -13.12 2.87 -6.06
CA GLU A 124 -12.46 1.58 -6.22
C GLU A 124 -12.32 1.22 -7.70
N ASN A 125 -11.29 0.45 -8.02
CA ASN A 125 -10.99 0.09 -9.40
C ASN A 125 -12.15 -0.68 -10.07
N GLU A 126 -12.54 -0.23 -11.26
CA GLU A 126 -13.59 -0.85 -12.08
C GLU A 126 -13.22 -2.30 -12.46
N GLY A 127 -14.15 -3.23 -12.28
CA GLY A 127 -13.94 -4.67 -12.47
C GLY A 127 -13.48 -5.41 -11.21
N GLY A 128 -13.31 -4.69 -10.09
CA GLY A 128 -13.02 -5.25 -8.76
C GLY A 128 -11.63 -4.90 -8.24
N GLY A 129 -11.56 -3.93 -7.32
CA GLY A 129 -10.33 -3.50 -6.66
C GLY A 129 -9.90 -4.31 -5.44
N LYS A 130 -10.58 -5.41 -5.09
CA LYS A 130 -10.37 -6.16 -3.84
C LYS A 130 -9.88 -7.58 -4.07
N SER A 131 -8.90 -8.02 -3.28
CA SER A 131 -8.48 -9.43 -3.25
C SER A 131 -8.22 -9.93 -1.84
N PHE A 132 -8.60 -11.19 -1.60
CA PHE A 132 -8.39 -11.93 -0.37
C PHE A 132 -7.67 -13.23 -0.72
N ILE A 133 -6.49 -13.46 -0.15
CA ILE A 133 -5.76 -14.73 -0.32
C ILE A 133 -5.61 -15.34 1.06
N PRO A 134 -6.20 -16.53 1.34
CA PRO A 134 -6.09 -17.16 2.66
C PRO A 134 -4.63 -17.34 3.07
N ILE A 135 -4.32 -17.00 4.33
CA ILE A 135 -3.01 -17.19 4.95
C ILE A 135 -3.21 -17.78 6.35
N GLU A 136 -2.28 -18.64 6.78
CA GLU A 136 -2.26 -19.22 8.12
C GLU A 136 -0.85 -19.13 8.69
N VAL A 137 -0.72 -18.55 9.89
CA VAL A 137 0.55 -18.37 10.60
C VAL A 137 0.37 -18.89 12.02
N GLU A 138 1.18 -19.87 12.41
CA GLU A 138 1.16 -20.47 13.76
C GLU A 138 -0.24 -20.96 14.19
N GLY A 139 -1.05 -21.44 13.24
CA GLY A 139 -2.43 -21.91 13.48
C GLY A 139 -3.49 -20.80 13.52
N THR A 140 -3.10 -19.53 13.38
CA THR A 140 -4.01 -18.39 13.24
C THR A 140 -4.28 -18.12 11.77
N LYS A 141 -5.57 -18.07 11.40
CA LYS A 141 -6.00 -17.84 10.02
C LYS A 141 -6.33 -16.38 9.78
N GLY A 142 -6.17 -15.97 8.53
CA GLY A 142 -6.61 -14.67 8.03
C GLY A 142 -6.46 -14.63 6.51
N TYR A 143 -6.33 -13.42 6.01
CA TYR A 143 -6.18 -13.15 4.59
C TYR A 143 -5.03 -12.19 4.36
N THR A 144 -4.23 -12.45 3.33
CA THR A 144 -3.50 -11.40 2.64
C THR A 144 -4.51 -10.54 1.88
N LEU A 145 -4.44 -9.23 2.08
CA LEU A 145 -5.45 -8.27 1.65
C LEU A 145 -4.86 -7.35 0.59
N ARG A 146 -5.68 -6.99 -0.40
CA ARG A 146 -5.36 -5.90 -1.33
C ARG A 146 -6.60 -5.08 -1.65
N LEU A 147 -6.44 -3.76 -1.68
CA LEU A 147 -7.44 -2.81 -2.12
C LEU A 147 -6.84 -1.82 -3.11
N VAL A 148 -7.49 -1.63 -4.25
CA VAL A 148 -7.05 -0.74 -5.34
C VAL A 148 -8.15 0.24 -5.70
N PHE A 149 -7.77 1.51 -5.77
CA PHE A 149 -8.60 2.61 -6.22
C PHE A 149 -8.04 3.26 -7.48
N ASP A 150 -8.94 3.74 -8.33
CA ASP A 150 -8.55 4.60 -9.44
C ASP A 150 -8.05 5.94 -8.90
N SER A 151 -7.02 6.48 -9.57
CA SER A 151 -6.41 7.74 -9.19
C SER A 151 -6.06 8.54 -10.45
N PRO A 152 -6.66 9.72 -10.67
CA PRO A 152 -6.37 10.54 -11.86
C PRO A 152 -4.94 11.07 -11.85
N ASP A 153 -4.43 11.46 -13.02
CA ASP A 153 -3.03 11.89 -13.21
C ASP A 153 -2.64 13.12 -12.37
N ASN A 154 -3.62 13.96 -12.02
CA ASN A 154 -3.41 15.19 -11.26
C ASN A 154 -3.54 15.01 -9.74
N GLU A 155 -3.65 13.77 -9.25
CA GLU A 155 -3.68 13.47 -7.82
C GLU A 155 -2.27 13.28 -7.25
N ALA A 156 -2.05 13.80 -6.05
CA ALA A 156 -0.83 13.60 -5.27
C ALA A 156 -1.16 12.97 -3.91
N PHE A 157 -0.23 12.16 -3.39
CA PHE A 157 -0.39 11.43 -2.14
C PHE A 157 0.71 11.77 -1.14
N TYR A 158 0.35 12.00 0.11
CA TYR A 158 1.26 12.33 1.21
C TYR A 158 0.94 11.47 2.44
N GLY A 159 1.86 11.40 3.41
CA GLY A 159 1.67 10.62 4.64
C GLY A 159 2.54 9.37 4.67
N LEU A 160 1.93 8.22 4.94
CA LEU A 160 2.56 6.91 5.17
C LEU A 160 3.51 6.82 6.39
N GLY A 161 3.82 7.95 7.02
CA GLY A 161 4.69 8.05 8.20
C GLY A 161 6.01 8.74 7.87
N GLN A 162 7.11 8.23 8.43
CA GLN A 162 8.46 8.74 8.24
C GLN A 162 9.32 7.71 7.49
N HIS A 163 9.68 8.05 6.26
CA HIS A 163 10.46 7.23 5.34
C HIS A 163 11.77 7.90 4.96
N GLN A 164 12.78 7.11 4.57
CA GLN A 164 14.17 7.55 4.47
C GLN A 164 14.73 7.58 3.05
N SER A 165 13.89 7.33 2.05
CA SER A 165 14.28 7.31 0.64
C SER A 165 14.10 8.67 -0.07
N ASP A 166 13.91 9.76 0.68
CA ASP A 166 13.77 11.14 0.17
C ASP A 166 12.59 11.32 -0.80
N GLU A 167 11.57 10.47 -0.68
CA GLU A 167 10.38 10.54 -1.52
C GLU A 167 9.37 11.55 -0.98
N PHE A 168 8.87 12.40 -1.89
CA PHE A 168 7.81 13.36 -1.63
C PHE A 168 6.80 13.30 -2.79
N ASN A 169 5.50 13.33 -2.47
CA ASN A 169 4.40 12.91 -3.34
C ASN A 169 4.52 11.44 -3.79
N TYR A 170 3.73 10.55 -3.18
CA TYR A 170 3.71 9.11 -3.41
C TYR A 170 2.97 8.65 -4.68
N LYS A 171 2.41 9.56 -5.49
CA LYS A 171 1.79 9.20 -6.78
C LYS A 171 2.77 8.41 -7.65
N GLY A 172 2.39 7.19 -8.04
CA GLY A 172 3.21 6.31 -8.89
C GLY A 172 4.46 5.73 -8.21
N LYS A 173 4.58 5.86 -6.87
CA LYS A 173 5.68 5.36 -6.06
C LYS A 173 5.25 4.15 -5.22
N ASN A 174 6.24 3.48 -4.63
CA ASN A 174 6.06 2.27 -3.84
C ASN A 174 6.72 2.43 -2.46
N GLU A 175 6.07 1.96 -1.41
CA GLU A 175 6.63 1.95 -0.06
C GLU A 175 6.18 0.72 0.73
N SER A 176 7.13 0.02 1.34
CA SER A 176 6.85 -1.14 2.21
C SER A 176 6.74 -0.66 3.65
N MET A 177 5.58 -0.76 4.25
CA MET A 177 5.27 -0.26 5.58
C MET A 177 5.59 -1.31 6.66
N PHE A 178 6.79 -1.21 7.23
CA PHE A 178 7.23 -1.91 8.43
C PHE A 178 7.99 -0.96 9.37
N GLN A 179 8.27 -1.41 10.59
CA GLN A 179 9.00 -0.61 11.59
C GLN A 179 10.48 -0.99 11.58
N TYR A 180 11.35 0.01 11.48
CA TYR A 180 12.81 -0.18 11.57
C TYR A 180 13.46 1.10 12.08
N ASN A 181 14.69 1.04 12.59
CA ASN A 181 15.38 2.24 13.05
C ASN A 181 15.39 3.31 11.93
N THR A 182 15.01 4.55 12.25
CA THR A 182 14.78 5.69 11.33
C THR A 182 13.51 5.64 10.46
N LYS A 183 12.87 4.47 10.30
CA LYS A 183 11.65 4.27 9.49
C LYS A 183 10.43 4.00 10.38
N VAL A 184 9.43 4.88 10.30
CA VAL A 184 8.19 4.75 11.09
C VAL A 184 7.01 4.69 10.13
N SER A 185 6.32 3.56 10.10
CA SER A 185 5.15 3.40 9.23
C SER A 185 3.88 3.82 9.96
N ILE A 186 3.11 4.73 9.36
CA ILE A 186 1.77 5.13 9.80
C ILE A 186 0.85 4.95 8.59
N PRO A 187 -0.07 3.97 8.59
CA PRO A 187 -0.86 3.58 7.41
C PRO A 187 -2.00 4.57 7.13
N PHE A 188 -1.65 5.84 6.91
CA PHE A 188 -2.55 6.94 6.59
C PHE A 188 -2.02 7.70 5.38
N ILE A 189 -2.87 7.90 4.37
CA ILE A 189 -2.58 8.82 3.26
C ILE A 189 -3.47 10.04 3.33
N ASP A 190 -2.94 11.15 2.87
CA ASP A 190 -3.64 12.40 2.59
C ASP A 190 -3.50 12.71 1.10
N SER A 191 -4.62 12.89 0.41
CA SER A 191 -4.69 13.17 -1.02
C SER A 191 -4.83 14.66 -1.27
N SER A 192 -4.19 15.16 -2.33
CA SER A 192 -4.41 16.52 -2.85
C SER A 192 -5.85 16.79 -3.33
N ARG A 193 -6.72 15.77 -3.29
CA ARG A 193 -8.16 15.87 -3.59
C ARG A 193 -9.03 15.97 -2.33
N ASN A 194 -8.42 16.37 -1.21
CA ASN A 194 -9.04 16.64 0.09
C ASN A 194 -9.78 15.42 0.68
N TYR A 195 -9.16 14.25 0.56
CA TYR A 195 -9.57 13.08 1.34
C TYR A 195 -8.35 12.32 1.87
N GLY A 196 -8.56 11.57 2.94
CA GLY A 196 -7.58 10.63 3.48
C GLY A 196 -8.13 9.22 3.56
N ILE A 197 -7.21 8.25 3.57
CA ILE A 197 -7.51 6.84 3.87
C ILE A 197 -6.64 6.44 5.05
N LEU A 198 -7.29 6.08 6.16
CA LEU A 198 -6.65 5.36 7.26
C LEU A 198 -6.85 3.87 7.03
N TRP A 199 -5.78 3.15 6.78
CA TRP A 199 -5.77 1.71 6.55
C TRP A 199 -5.52 0.98 7.87
N ASP A 200 -6.53 0.27 8.40
CA ASP A 200 -6.48 -0.33 9.73
C ASP A 200 -5.92 -1.77 9.65
N ASN A 201 -4.60 -1.87 9.53
CA ASN A 201 -3.90 -3.14 9.52
C ASN A 201 -2.53 -3.03 10.22
N TYR A 202 -2.14 -4.10 10.93
CA TYR A 202 -0.93 -4.12 11.77
C TYR A 202 0.20 -5.01 11.20
N SER A 203 -0.09 -5.78 10.15
CA SER A 203 0.92 -6.59 9.47
C SER A 203 1.80 -5.75 8.56
N LEU A 204 2.87 -6.35 8.03
CA LEU A 204 3.62 -5.75 6.94
C LEU A 204 2.64 -5.34 5.84
N SER A 205 2.66 -4.07 5.49
CA SER A 205 1.77 -3.52 4.49
C SER A 205 2.57 -2.84 3.39
N LYS A 206 1.96 -2.58 2.23
CA LYS A 206 2.60 -1.89 1.12
C LYS A 206 1.66 -0.87 0.52
N PHE A 207 2.22 0.26 0.13
CA PHE A 207 1.61 1.26 -0.72
C PHE A 207 2.18 1.12 -2.14
N GLY A 208 1.33 1.13 -3.16
CA GLY A 208 1.72 0.99 -4.57
C GLY A 208 1.79 -0.48 -5.00
N ASP A 209 2.94 -0.89 -5.56
CA ASP A 209 3.18 -2.25 -6.03
C ASP A 209 3.10 -3.27 -4.88
N PRO A 210 2.23 -4.31 -4.96
CA PRO A 210 2.12 -5.32 -3.90
C PRO A 210 3.29 -6.33 -3.89
N HIS A 211 4.08 -6.43 -4.95
CA HIS A 211 5.15 -7.43 -5.04
C HIS A 211 6.35 -7.06 -4.18
N ASP A 212 7.16 -8.05 -3.82
CA ASP A 212 8.49 -7.80 -3.26
C ASP A 212 9.47 -7.41 -4.36
N TYR A 213 10.45 -6.58 -4.01
CA TYR A 213 11.56 -6.30 -4.91
C TYR A 213 12.35 -7.60 -5.15
N ALA A 214 12.53 -7.96 -6.41
CA ALA A 214 13.29 -9.15 -6.81
C ALA A 214 14.80 -8.82 -6.97
N GLN A 215 15.62 -9.87 -7.02
CA GLN A 215 17.08 -9.72 -7.17
C GLN A 215 17.45 -9.24 -8.59
N LEU A 216 18.72 -8.84 -8.77
CA LEU A 216 19.23 -8.39 -10.07
C LEU A 216 19.26 -9.47 -11.15
N ASP A 217 19.24 -10.75 -10.78
CA ASP A 217 19.25 -11.88 -11.71
C ASP A 217 17.95 -12.03 -12.55
N GLN A 218 16.95 -11.16 -12.34
CA GLN A 218 15.86 -10.97 -13.29
C GLN A 218 16.30 -10.29 -14.60
N PHE A 219 17.44 -9.58 -14.57
CA PHE A 219 18.14 -9.10 -15.75
C PHE A 219 19.05 -10.20 -16.30
N LYS A 220 19.32 -10.19 -17.60
CA LYS A 220 20.53 -10.84 -18.08
C LYS A 220 21.71 -9.95 -17.70
N LEU A 221 22.64 -10.52 -16.95
CA LEU A 221 23.83 -9.83 -16.46
C LEU A 221 25.03 -10.23 -17.30
N PHE A 222 25.92 -9.28 -17.55
CA PHE A 222 27.19 -9.50 -18.22
C PHE A 222 28.31 -8.96 -17.36
N ASP A 223 29.40 -9.69 -17.27
CA ASP A 223 30.54 -9.31 -16.44
C ASP A 223 31.37 -8.19 -17.10
N LYS A 224 32.47 -7.76 -16.48
CA LYS A 224 33.31 -6.68 -17.03
C LYS A 224 33.97 -7.01 -18.38
N ASN A 225 34.04 -8.30 -18.73
CA ASN A 225 34.58 -8.78 -20.00
C ASN A 225 33.47 -9.01 -21.05
N GLY A 226 32.20 -8.94 -20.64
CA GLY A 226 31.02 -9.13 -21.48
C GLY A 226 30.47 -10.56 -21.47
N ASP A 227 30.96 -11.42 -20.58
CA ASP A 227 30.48 -12.81 -20.43
C ASP A 227 29.15 -12.85 -19.68
N GLU A 228 28.18 -13.60 -20.18
CA GLU A 228 26.82 -13.66 -19.61
C GLU A 228 26.76 -14.49 -18.33
N GLY A 229 25.97 -14.02 -17.36
CA GLY A 229 25.52 -14.77 -16.19
C GLY A 229 25.60 -13.99 -14.87
N ALA A 230 26.50 -13.01 -14.75
CA ALA A 230 26.78 -12.31 -13.50
C ALA A 230 27.48 -10.96 -13.74
N LEU A 231 27.61 -10.16 -12.70
CA LEU A 231 28.52 -9.01 -12.66
C LEU A 231 29.88 -9.45 -12.10
N THR A 232 30.95 -8.74 -12.46
CA THR A 232 32.25 -8.91 -11.80
C THR A 232 32.25 -8.14 -10.49
N ALA A 233 32.49 -8.84 -9.37
CA ALA A 233 32.68 -8.28 -8.05
C ALA A 233 34.18 -8.31 -7.68
N THR A 234 34.80 -7.13 -7.53
CA THR A 234 36.20 -6.99 -7.10
C THR A 234 36.25 -6.42 -5.69
N TYR A 235 36.75 -7.22 -4.76
CA TYR A 235 36.96 -6.89 -3.35
C TYR A 235 38.44 -6.56 -3.14
N THR A 236 38.75 -5.34 -2.70
CA THR A 236 40.13 -4.91 -2.42
C THR A 236 40.22 -4.39 -0.99
N ASN A 237 41.03 -5.03 -0.14
CA ASN A 237 41.33 -4.50 1.18
C ASN A 237 42.54 -3.56 1.10
N LYS A 238 42.32 -2.26 1.31
CA LYS A 238 43.36 -1.23 1.18
C LYS A 238 44.43 -1.33 2.27
N GLN A 239 44.15 -2.00 3.39
CA GLN A 239 45.08 -2.14 4.51
C GLN A 239 46.00 -3.34 4.33
N THR A 240 45.48 -4.48 3.86
CA THR A 240 46.27 -5.71 3.66
C THR A 240 46.85 -5.83 2.25
N GLY A 241 46.27 -5.13 1.27
CA GLY A 241 46.57 -5.27 -0.15
C GLY A 241 45.92 -6.50 -0.79
N GLU A 242 45.15 -7.28 -0.03
CA GLU A 242 44.43 -8.45 -0.53
C GLU A 242 43.38 -8.02 -1.55
N THR A 243 43.29 -8.77 -2.66
CA THR A 243 42.26 -8.58 -3.68
C THR A 243 41.65 -9.91 -4.07
N ILE A 244 40.33 -9.98 -4.08
CA ILE A 244 39.54 -11.12 -4.53
C ILE A 244 38.63 -10.64 -5.65
N GLU A 245 38.52 -11.44 -6.70
CA GLU A 245 37.56 -11.22 -7.78
C GLU A 245 36.68 -12.45 -7.93
N ARG A 246 35.36 -12.24 -8.03
CA ARG A 246 34.40 -13.30 -8.29
C ARG A 246 33.21 -12.80 -9.10
N GLN A 247 32.43 -13.73 -9.62
CA GLN A 247 31.20 -13.44 -10.36
C GLN A 247 30.02 -13.46 -9.39
N GLU A 248 29.17 -12.44 -9.43
CA GLU A 248 27.96 -12.33 -8.61
C GLU A 248 26.74 -11.95 -9.45
N SER A 249 25.75 -12.83 -9.50
CA SER A 249 24.45 -12.57 -10.14
C SER A 249 23.46 -11.88 -9.19
N ILE A 250 23.75 -11.90 -7.90
CA ILE A 250 22.91 -11.36 -6.84
C ILE A 250 23.78 -10.52 -5.91
N ILE A 251 23.36 -9.29 -5.62
CA ILE A 251 23.98 -8.42 -4.61
C ILE A 251 22.99 -8.33 -3.46
N ASN A 252 23.11 -9.23 -2.49
CA ASN A 252 22.15 -9.34 -1.40
C ASN A 252 22.82 -9.72 -0.06
N TYR A 253 23.32 -8.71 0.63
CA TYR A 253 23.98 -8.80 1.93
C TYR A 253 23.26 -7.89 2.94
N GLU A 254 21.93 -8.03 3.04
CA GLU A 254 21.06 -7.10 3.78
C GLU A 254 20.78 -7.47 5.25
N ASN A 255 21.17 -8.67 5.69
CA ASN A 255 20.93 -9.10 7.07
C ASN A 255 22.01 -10.08 7.56
N LEU A 256 21.95 -10.40 8.86
CA LEU A 256 22.96 -11.23 9.55
C LEU A 256 23.16 -12.62 8.95
N GLU A 257 22.15 -13.18 8.28
CA GLU A 257 22.26 -14.47 7.62
C GLU A 257 22.92 -14.33 6.25
N LEU A 258 22.53 -13.31 5.49
CA LEU A 258 22.98 -13.13 4.12
C LEU A 258 24.40 -12.54 4.01
N ILE A 259 24.86 -11.75 4.99
CA ILE A 259 26.24 -11.25 5.03
C ILE A 259 27.28 -12.39 5.12
N LYS A 260 26.88 -13.61 5.53
CA LYS A 260 27.76 -14.78 5.57
C LYS A 260 28.20 -15.23 4.17
N ASN A 261 27.55 -14.74 3.11
CA ASN A 261 27.89 -15.04 1.71
C ASN A 261 29.02 -14.16 1.14
N PHE A 262 29.54 -13.19 1.90
CA PHE A 262 30.77 -12.49 1.52
C PHE A 262 31.93 -13.49 1.35
N PRO A 263 33.00 -13.12 0.61
CA PRO A 263 34.14 -14.02 0.40
C PRO A 263 34.71 -14.53 1.74
N GLU A 264 34.80 -15.85 1.89
CA GLU A 264 35.30 -16.47 3.12
C GLU A 264 36.74 -16.02 3.40
N GLY A 265 36.99 -15.59 4.64
CA GLY A 265 38.32 -15.12 5.08
C GLY A 265 38.67 -13.68 4.69
N PHE A 266 37.84 -13.00 3.90
CA PHE A 266 38.08 -11.61 3.50
C PHE A 266 37.59 -10.61 4.58
N SER A 267 38.45 -9.69 5.00
CA SER A 267 38.08 -8.63 5.95
C SER A 267 37.47 -7.42 5.23
N LEU A 268 36.26 -7.01 5.64
CA LEU A 268 35.56 -5.84 5.09
C LEU A 268 36.09 -4.50 5.63
N ASN A 269 36.75 -4.49 6.78
CA ASN A 269 37.27 -3.27 7.35
C ASN A 269 38.45 -2.75 6.53
N GLY A 270 38.33 -1.50 6.05
CA GLY A 270 39.26 -0.92 5.09
C GLY A 270 39.13 -1.47 3.66
N ALA A 271 38.07 -2.22 3.37
CA ALA A 271 37.80 -2.70 2.02
C ALA A 271 37.13 -1.65 1.13
N GLN A 272 37.32 -1.83 -0.17
CA GLN A 272 36.54 -1.23 -1.23
C GLN A 272 36.08 -2.36 -2.14
N VAL A 273 34.78 -2.41 -2.42
CA VAL A 273 34.16 -3.41 -3.28
C VAL A 273 33.55 -2.72 -4.49
N ASN A 274 33.78 -3.27 -5.67
CA ASN A 274 33.20 -2.79 -6.90
C ASN A 274 32.44 -3.92 -7.58
N TRP A 275 31.18 -3.69 -7.96
CA TRP A 275 30.48 -4.52 -8.92
C TRP A 275 30.43 -3.79 -10.25
N GLU A 276 30.89 -4.43 -11.32
CA GLU A 276 30.96 -3.87 -12.66
C GLU A 276 30.54 -4.87 -13.74
N GLY A 277 29.86 -4.35 -14.76
CA GLY A 277 29.32 -5.15 -15.86
C GLY A 277 28.19 -4.44 -16.60
N GLU A 278 27.30 -5.21 -17.20
CA GLU A 278 26.11 -4.71 -17.90
C GLU A 278 24.85 -5.47 -17.48
N MET A 279 23.71 -4.80 -17.61
CA MET A 279 22.37 -5.36 -17.36
C MET A 279 21.50 -5.20 -18.60
N GLU A 280 20.80 -6.25 -18.99
CA GLU A 280 19.84 -6.27 -20.11
C GLU A 280 18.43 -6.61 -19.58
N ALA A 281 17.53 -5.64 -19.70
CA ALA A 281 16.13 -5.79 -19.33
C ALA A 281 15.42 -6.83 -20.21
N GLN A 282 14.50 -7.57 -19.60
CA GLN A 282 13.60 -8.48 -20.33
C GLN A 282 12.30 -7.78 -20.77
N LYS A 283 11.99 -6.62 -20.18
CA LYS A 283 10.76 -5.85 -20.43
C LYS A 283 11.08 -4.39 -20.74
N ASP A 284 10.22 -3.77 -21.53
CA ASP A 284 10.24 -2.33 -21.76
C ASP A 284 9.62 -1.59 -20.57
N GLY A 285 10.22 -0.47 -20.16
CA GLY A 285 9.60 0.49 -19.26
C GLY A 285 10.43 0.85 -18.03
N ILE A 286 9.76 1.47 -17.06
CA ILE A 286 10.39 1.99 -15.85
C ILE A 286 10.58 0.87 -14.84
N HIS A 287 11.83 0.45 -14.66
CA HIS A 287 12.26 -0.45 -13.58
C HIS A 287 12.58 0.38 -12.34
N ARG A 288 12.15 -0.10 -11.17
CA ARG A 288 12.29 0.62 -9.89
C ARG A 288 13.26 -0.11 -8.99
N PHE A 289 14.40 0.51 -8.71
CA PHE A 289 15.47 -0.07 -7.93
C PHE A 289 15.36 0.35 -6.45
N LEU A 290 15.71 -0.58 -5.58
CA LEU A 290 15.85 -0.41 -4.14
C LEU A 290 17.28 -0.78 -3.75
N LEU A 291 18.05 0.22 -3.33
CA LEU A 291 19.36 0.06 -2.74
C LEU A 291 19.21 0.02 -1.22
N HIS A 292 19.59 -1.09 -0.59
CA HIS A 292 19.83 -1.18 0.84
C HIS A 292 21.32 -0.98 1.10
N TYR A 293 21.72 -0.07 1.98
CA TYR A 293 23.14 0.25 2.14
C TYR A 293 23.51 0.72 3.56
N ALA A 294 24.69 0.29 3.97
CA ALA A 294 25.52 0.87 5.03
C ALA A 294 26.94 1.08 4.46
N GLY A 295 27.78 1.91 5.08
CA GLY A 295 29.03 2.37 4.48
C GLY A 295 28.81 3.37 3.35
N TYR A 296 29.89 3.73 2.63
CA TYR A 296 29.85 4.68 1.52
C TYR A 296 29.45 3.96 0.23
N THR A 297 28.38 4.39 -0.45
CA THR A 297 27.88 3.72 -1.66
C THR A 297 27.56 4.72 -2.77
N THR A 298 28.03 4.42 -3.98
CA THR A 298 27.71 5.16 -5.22
C THR A 298 27.28 4.18 -6.31
N ILE A 299 26.27 4.54 -7.11
CA ILE A 299 25.83 3.73 -8.26
C ILE A 299 25.84 4.57 -9.53
N LYS A 300 26.47 4.05 -10.57
CA LYS A 300 26.54 4.63 -11.91
C LYS A 300 25.91 3.67 -12.92
N VAL A 301 25.11 4.24 -13.82
CA VAL A 301 24.48 3.55 -14.94
C VAL A 301 24.76 4.36 -16.20
N ASN A 302 25.24 3.72 -17.27
CA ASN A 302 25.73 4.43 -18.47
C ASN A 302 26.76 5.53 -18.14
N ASN A 303 27.67 5.27 -17.19
CA ASN A 303 28.65 6.24 -16.68
C ASN A 303 28.05 7.52 -16.06
N LYS A 304 26.75 7.54 -15.79
CA LYS A 304 26.07 8.62 -15.08
C LYS A 304 25.72 8.16 -13.67
N GLU A 305 26.00 9.01 -12.70
CA GLU A 305 25.65 8.77 -11.31
C GLU A 305 24.13 8.81 -11.14
N VAL A 306 23.53 7.66 -10.80
CA VAL A 306 22.10 7.52 -10.52
C VAL A 306 21.82 7.48 -9.02
N VAL A 307 22.82 7.05 -8.24
CA VAL A 307 22.88 7.22 -6.80
C VAL A 307 24.17 7.94 -6.47
N LYS A 308 24.07 9.21 -6.08
CA LYS A 308 25.20 9.98 -5.53
C LYS A 308 25.69 9.33 -4.26
N GLU A 309 26.95 9.56 -3.90
CA GLU A 309 27.53 9.00 -2.68
C GLU A 309 26.59 9.20 -1.48
N ARG A 310 26.23 8.07 -0.87
CA ARG A 310 25.46 8.03 0.36
C ARG A 310 26.27 7.29 1.40
N TRP A 311 26.10 7.69 2.66
CA TRP A 311 26.74 7.02 3.78
C TRP A 311 25.77 6.77 4.92
N ARG A 312 25.95 5.62 5.56
CA ARG A 312 25.40 5.30 6.89
C ARG A 312 26.48 4.54 7.66
N THR A 313 26.49 4.68 8.98
CA THR A 313 27.29 3.80 9.84
C THR A 313 26.99 2.33 9.55
N ALA A 314 28.01 1.48 9.61
CA ALA A 314 27.96 0.09 9.15
C ALA A 314 26.82 -0.75 9.77
N TRP A 315 26.45 -0.45 11.02
CA TRP A 315 25.42 -1.18 11.78
C TRP A 315 23.98 -0.70 11.59
N ASN A 316 23.75 0.44 10.90
CA ASN A 316 22.39 1.00 10.72
C ASN A 316 22.11 1.32 9.24
N PRO A 317 21.97 0.28 8.41
CA PRO A 317 21.74 0.48 6.98
C PRO A 317 20.43 1.20 6.71
N ASN A 318 20.31 1.73 5.50
CA ASN A 318 19.14 2.49 5.05
C ASN A 318 18.78 2.13 3.61
N ASP A 319 17.60 2.56 3.20
CA ASP A 319 17.09 2.34 1.85
C ASP A 319 17.08 3.63 1.03
N TYR A 320 17.54 3.54 -0.22
CA TYR A 320 17.40 4.58 -1.23
C TYR A 320 16.84 4.00 -2.52
N LYS A 321 15.97 4.75 -3.19
CA LYS A 321 15.26 4.29 -4.39
C LYS A 321 15.65 5.14 -5.58
N PHE A 322 15.70 4.51 -6.75
CA PHE A 322 15.83 5.21 -8.03
C PHE A 322 15.10 4.43 -9.12
N SER A 323 14.95 5.00 -10.31
CA SER A 323 14.24 4.34 -11.40
C SER A 323 14.96 4.55 -12.72
N LEU A 324 14.89 3.54 -13.59
CA LEU A 324 15.50 3.57 -14.92
C LEU A 324 14.45 3.19 -15.94
N ASN A 325 14.27 4.01 -16.98
CA ASN A 325 13.50 3.62 -18.15
C ASN A 325 14.40 2.80 -19.08
N MET A 326 14.13 1.50 -19.18
CA MET A 326 14.97 0.55 -19.92
C MET A 326 14.20 -0.04 -21.10
N LYS A 327 14.95 -0.50 -22.09
CA LYS A 327 14.44 -1.20 -23.27
C LYS A 327 14.85 -2.66 -23.22
N ALA A 328 13.91 -3.54 -23.51
CA ALA A 328 14.15 -4.97 -23.55
C ALA A 328 15.23 -5.28 -24.58
N GLY A 329 16.17 -6.15 -24.23
CA GLY A 329 17.27 -6.55 -25.12
C GLY A 329 18.37 -5.49 -25.31
N VAL A 330 18.32 -4.36 -24.61
CA VAL A 330 19.39 -3.34 -24.63
C VAL A 330 20.26 -3.48 -23.39
N ARG A 331 21.55 -3.73 -23.59
CA ARG A 331 22.55 -3.77 -22.52
C ARG A 331 22.85 -2.37 -22.00
N VAL A 332 22.97 -2.26 -20.69
CA VAL A 332 23.24 -1.01 -19.99
C VAL A 332 24.38 -1.22 -19.00
N PRO A 333 25.51 -0.51 -19.13
CA PRO A 333 26.58 -0.56 -18.15
C PRO A 333 26.13 -0.17 -16.74
N LEU A 334 26.52 -0.97 -15.76
CA LEU A 334 26.27 -0.77 -14.34
C LEU A 334 27.61 -0.81 -13.59
N LYS A 335 27.81 0.15 -12.69
CA LYS A 335 28.91 0.16 -11.73
C LYS A 335 28.39 0.53 -10.34
N ILE A 336 28.70 -0.29 -9.35
CA ILE A 336 28.41 -0.04 -7.93
C ILE A 336 29.75 0.04 -7.20
N GLU A 337 30.00 1.14 -6.52
CA GLU A 337 31.22 1.38 -5.74
C GLU A 337 30.82 1.45 -4.27
N TRP A 338 31.43 0.62 -3.44
CA TRP A 338 31.07 0.47 -2.03
C TRP A 338 32.30 0.41 -1.12
N GLU A 339 32.28 1.18 -0.03
CA GLU A 339 33.23 1.07 1.08
C GLU A 339 32.44 0.68 2.35
N PRO A 340 32.59 -0.55 2.87
CA PRO A 340 31.76 -1.07 3.96
C PRO A 340 31.79 -0.26 5.26
N ASP A 341 32.92 0.42 5.52
CA ASP A 341 33.15 1.24 6.71
C ASP A 341 32.95 0.49 8.05
N GLY A 342 33.24 -0.82 8.06
CA GLY A 342 33.17 -1.67 9.25
C GLY A 342 33.45 -3.14 8.95
N ASP A 343 33.71 -3.93 10.01
CA ASP A 343 33.88 -5.39 9.89
C ASP A 343 32.59 -6.11 9.49
N VAL A 344 31.44 -5.54 9.88
CA VAL A 344 30.10 -6.01 9.52
C VAL A 344 29.35 -4.83 8.94
N SER A 345 28.91 -4.96 7.69
CA SER A 345 28.18 -3.93 6.95
C SER A 345 27.24 -4.58 5.93
N TYR A 346 26.38 -3.77 5.31
CA TYR A 346 25.26 -4.28 4.53
C TYR A 346 25.16 -3.58 3.17
N ILE A 347 24.87 -4.36 2.14
CA ILE A 347 24.52 -3.83 0.82
C ILE A 347 23.59 -4.81 0.09
N SER A 348 22.50 -4.31 -0.49
CA SER A 348 21.72 -5.05 -1.48
C SER A 348 21.21 -4.11 -2.57
N LEU A 349 21.05 -4.64 -3.78
CA LEU A 349 20.37 -3.94 -4.86
C LEU A 349 19.29 -4.86 -5.43
N LYS A 350 18.04 -4.44 -5.27
CA LYS A 350 16.86 -5.16 -5.75
C LYS A 350 16.05 -4.28 -6.69
N VAL A 351 15.11 -4.88 -7.42
CA VAL A 351 14.36 -4.20 -8.48
C VAL A 351 12.97 -4.79 -8.68
N LEU A 352 12.02 -3.90 -8.95
CA LEU A 352 10.70 -4.22 -9.47
C LEU A 352 10.67 -4.00 -10.98
N ASP A 353 10.12 -4.99 -11.67
CA ASP A 353 9.79 -4.91 -13.09
C ASP A 353 8.81 -3.76 -13.39
N PRO A 354 8.75 -3.27 -14.65
CA PRO A 354 7.77 -2.27 -15.04
C PRO A 354 6.33 -2.80 -14.92
N LEU A 355 5.48 -2.01 -14.27
CA LEU A 355 4.02 -2.12 -14.38
C LEU A 355 3.51 -1.19 -15.49
N PRO A 356 2.37 -1.52 -16.13
CA PRO A 356 1.65 -0.55 -16.95
C PRO A 356 1.43 0.74 -16.16
N GLU A 357 1.67 1.89 -16.79
CA GLU A 357 1.59 3.20 -16.11
C GLU A 357 0.20 3.44 -15.50
N THR A 358 -0.85 2.97 -16.17
CA THR A 358 -2.23 3.00 -15.69
C THR A 358 -2.45 2.24 -14.39
N ASP A 359 -1.68 1.19 -14.13
CA ASP A 359 -1.77 0.41 -12.89
C ASP A 359 -0.83 0.97 -11.82
N GLN A 360 0.38 1.39 -12.21
CA GLN A 360 1.34 1.99 -11.30
C GLN A 360 0.82 3.28 -10.65
N ASN A 361 0.03 4.06 -11.38
CA ASN A 361 -0.51 5.32 -10.91
C ASN A 361 -1.79 5.16 -10.06
N LYS A 362 -2.33 3.94 -9.91
CA LYS A 362 -3.48 3.70 -9.01
C LYS A 362 -3.05 3.81 -7.55
N LEU A 363 -4.02 4.10 -6.69
CA LEU A 363 -3.86 4.02 -5.24
C LEU A 363 -4.05 2.56 -4.82
N SER A 364 -3.02 1.92 -4.29
CA SER A 364 -3.03 0.49 -3.95
C SER A 364 -2.49 0.29 -2.54
N PHE A 365 -3.28 -0.40 -1.71
CA PHE A 365 -2.86 -0.91 -0.40
C PHE A 365 -2.81 -2.43 -0.45
N TRP A 366 -1.78 -2.99 0.17
CA TRP A 366 -1.64 -4.42 0.39
C TRP A 366 -1.24 -4.66 1.85
N SER A 367 -1.73 -5.74 2.45
CA SER A 367 -1.31 -6.19 3.78
C SER A 367 -1.11 -7.69 3.79
N GLU A 368 -0.05 -8.13 4.46
CA GLU A 368 0.36 -9.52 4.55
C GLU A 368 -0.71 -10.38 5.22
N MET A 369 -1.31 -9.87 6.30
CA MET A 369 -2.32 -10.59 7.06
C MET A 369 -3.35 -9.65 7.72
N GLY A 370 -4.63 -10.00 7.62
CA GLY A 370 -5.73 -9.40 8.35
C GLY A 370 -7.01 -10.23 8.24
N ASN A 371 -7.99 -9.97 9.10
CA ASN A 371 -9.26 -10.70 9.07
C ASN A 371 -10.19 -10.22 7.96
N GLU A 372 -10.13 -8.92 7.65
CA GLU A 372 -10.96 -8.25 6.65
C GLU A 372 -10.24 -7.01 6.12
N ILE A 373 -10.67 -6.49 4.96
CA ILE A 373 -10.25 -5.16 4.50
C ILE A 373 -10.95 -4.15 5.39
N ASP A 374 -10.19 -3.33 6.12
CA ASP A 374 -10.74 -2.32 7.04
C ASP A 374 -10.04 -0.98 6.84
N TYR A 375 -10.83 0.05 6.50
CA TYR A 375 -10.30 1.40 6.31
C TYR A 375 -11.33 2.48 6.63
N TYR A 376 -10.83 3.67 6.95
CA TYR A 376 -11.64 4.87 7.11
C TYR A 376 -11.38 5.81 5.94
N PHE A 377 -12.44 6.14 5.22
CA PHE A 377 -12.45 7.27 4.29
C PHE A 377 -12.78 8.56 5.06
N ILE A 378 -11.95 9.58 4.87
CA ILE A 378 -12.03 10.85 5.60
C ILE A 378 -12.06 11.99 4.60
N PHE A 379 -13.15 12.73 4.52
CA PHE A 379 -13.30 13.87 3.60
C PHE A 379 -13.10 15.21 4.33
N GLY A 380 -12.49 16.17 3.65
CA GLY A 380 -12.32 17.54 4.13
C GLY A 380 -12.49 18.55 3.01
N ASP A 381 -12.68 19.83 3.36
CA ASP A 381 -12.64 20.93 2.41
C ASP A 381 -11.18 21.31 2.08
N ASP A 382 -10.23 20.92 2.93
CA ASP A 382 -8.77 21.03 2.77
C ASP A 382 -8.04 19.88 3.53
N MET A 383 -6.71 19.85 3.42
CA MET A 383 -5.86 18.83 4.06
C MET A 383 -5.88 18.93 5.60
N ASP A 384 -6.03 20.12 6.20
CA ASP A 384 -6.11 20.26 7.66
C ASP A 384 -7.40 19.63 8.20
N GLU A 385 -8.52 19.74 7.48
CA GLU A 385 -9.76 19.06 7.82
C GLU A 385 -9.66 17.53 7.65
N VAL A 386 -8.92 17.04 6.65
CA VAL A 386 -8.60 15.61 6.53
C VAL A 386 -7.82 15.13 7.75
N ILE A 387 -6.80 15.87 8.18
CA ILE A 387 -6.05 15.57 9.42
C ILE A 387 -6.95 15.67 10.65
N SER A 388 -7.87 16.64 10.73
CA SER A 388 -8.86 16.73 11.80
C SER A 388 -9.73 15.47 11.89
N GLY A 389 -10.13 14.91 10.74
CA GLY A 389 -10.83 13.64 10.69
C GLY A 389 -9.96 12.47 11.16
N TYR A 390 -8.69 12.39 10.73
CA TYR A 390 -7.75 11.39 11.26
C TYR A 390 -7.64 11.46 12.79
N ARG A 391 -7.57 12.65 13.37
CA ARG A 391 -7.54 12.87 14.84
C ARG A 391 -8.87 12.59 15.53
N THR A 392 -9.98 12.62 14.80
CA THR A 392 -11.29 12.20 15.31
C THR A 392 -11.34 10.68 15.47
N VAL A 393 -10.77 9.95 14.50
CA VAL A 393 -10.71 8.48 14.52
C VAL A 393 -9.65 7.98 15.51
N THR A 394 -8.45 8.55 15.48
CA THR A 394 -7.28 8.02 16.20
C THR A 394 -6.94 8.74 17.51
N GLY A 395 -7.60 9.87 17.77
CA GLY A 395 -7.44 10.64 19.00
C GLY A 395 -6.74 11.99 18.79
N LYS A 396 -7.08 12.93 19.68
CA LYS A 396 -6.51 14.28 19.65
C LYS A 396 -5.05 14.25 20.06
N SER A 397 -4.21 14.94 19.28
CA SER A 397 -2.85 15.30 19.71
C SER A 397 -2.95 16.26 20.89
N GLN A 398 -2.43 15.82 22.04
CA GLN A 398 -2.45 16.64 23.26
C GLN A 398 -1.44 17.77 23.15
N VAL A 399 -1.74 18.88 23.82
CA VAL A 399 -0.78 20.00 23.91
C VAL A 399 0.46 19.49 24.64
N MET A 400 1.59 19.48 23.95
CA MET A 400 2.87 19.16 24.57
C MET A 400 3.20 20.19 25.65
N PRO A 401 3.92 19.80 26.72
CA PRO A 401 4.41 20.76 27.70
C PRO A 401 5.16 21.90 27.01
N LYS A 402 4.94 23.16 27.42
CA LYS A 402 5.51 24.33 26.72
C LYS A 402 7.03 24.27 26.56
N TRP A 403 7.74 23.69 27.53
CA TRP A 403 9.20 23.52 27.47
C TRP A 403 9.65 22.57 26.35
N ALA A 404 8.80 21.65 25.89
CA ALA A 404 9.09 20.75 24.78
C ALA A 404 9.18 21.49 23.43
N MET A 405 8.62 22.71 23.34
CA MET A 405 8.74 23.59 22.17
C MET A 405 10.04 24.43 22.20
N GLY A 406 10.81 24.30 23.28
CA GLY A 406 12.10 24.98 23.45
C GLY A 406 13.25 24.22 22.78
N PHE A 407 14.46 24.67 23.09
CA PHE A 407 15.69 24.00 22.66
C PHE A 407 15.97 22.75 23.49
N TRP A 408 16.43 21.69 22.84
CA TRP A 408 16.83 20.42 23.46
C TRP A 408 18.31 20.15 23.19
N GLN A 409 19.09 19.95 24.25
CA GLN A 409 20.44 19.40 24.17
C GLN A 409 20.39 17.95 24.66
N SER A 410 20.82 17.01 23.83
CA SER A 410 20.88 15.57 24.13
C SER A 410 22.30 15.01 23.97
#